data_AF-A0A481WHF8-F1
#
_entry.id   AF-A0A481WHF8-F1
#
_cell.length_a   1.000
_cell.length_b   1.000
_cell.length_c   1.000
_cell.angle_alpha   90.00
_cell.angle_beta   90.00
_cell.angle_gamma   90.00
#
_symmetry.space_group_name_H-M   'P 1'
#
loop_
_entity.id
_entity.type
_entity.pdbx_description
1 polymer ?
#
loop_
_entity_poly.entity_id
_entity_poly.type
_entity_poly.pdbx_seq_one_letter_code
_entity_poly.pdbx_strand_id
1 'polypeptide(L)' 'MQRYGYSWEAVGAYNAGTAPERYTMRMRYANKIWERYHRLIKEK' A
#
# COMPACT_ATOMS: atom_id res chain seq x y z
N MET A 1 9.74 2.94 16.70
CA MET A 1 9.81 3.19 15.24
C MET A 1 8.50 2.74 14.61
N GLN A 2 7.68 3.68 14.11
CA GLN A 2 6.58 3.32 13.20
C GLN A 2 7.25 2.87 11.90
N ARG A 3 7.37 1.55 11.72
CA ARG A 3 8.16 0.95 10.63
C ARG A 3 7.59 1.29 9.23
N TYR A 4 6.33 1.75 9.19
CA TYR A 4 5.67 2.28 8.02
C TYR A 4 4.90 3.53 8.45
N GLY A 5 5.37 4.73 8.09
CA GLY A 5 4.64 5.99 8.31
C GLY A 5 3.43 6.10 7.36
N TYR A 6 3.13 7.30 6.85
CA TYR A 6 2.05 7.51 5.87
C TYR A 6 2.46 7.13 4.43
N SER A 7 3.03 5.95 4.22
CA SER A 7 3.45 5.48 2.90
C SER A 7 2.45 4.50 2.28
N TRP A 8 2.53 4.34 0.96
CA TRP A 8 1.78 3.28 0.25
C TRP A 8 2.16 1.88 0.75
N GLU A 9 3.40 1.66 1.21
CA GLU A 9 3.78 0.39 1.83
C GLU A 9 3.00 0.16 3.14
N ALA A 10 2.69 1.21 3.92
CA ALA A 10 1.85 1.09 5.11
C ALA A 10 0.43 0.62 4.75
N VAL A 11 -0.13 1.16 3.67
CA VAL A 11 -1.42 0.69 3.11
C VAL A 11 -1.35 -0.78 2.73
N GLY A 12 -0.25 -1.20 2.08
CA GLY A 12 0.05 -2.60 1.81
C GLY A 12 0.18 -3.46 3.07
N ALA A 13 0.83 -2.94 4.11
CA ALA A 13 1.07 -3.62 5.38
C ALA A 13 -0.22 -3.87 6.17
N TYR A 14 -1.22 -2.99 6.09
CA TYR A 14 -2.53 -3.26 6.70
C TYR A 14 -3.24 -4.45 6.07
N ASN A 15 -3.03 -4.69 4.77
CA ASN A 15 -3.64 -5.82 4.09
C ASN A 15 -2.83 -7.12 4.22
N ALA A 16 -1.51 -7.05 4.02
CA ALA A 16 -0.67 -8.24 3.95
C ALA A 16 0.15 -8.48 5.23
N GLY A 17 0.21 -7.54 6.18
CA GLY A 17 1.03 -7.64 7.39
C GLY A 17 2.51 -7.27 7.17
N THR A 18 3.24 -7.15 8.28
CA THR A 18 4.61 -6.60 8.31
C THR A 18 5.73 -7.64 8.25
N ALA A 19 5.39 -8.93 8.09
CA ALA A 19 6.37 -10.00 7.97
C ALA A 19 7.27 -9.78 6.73
N PRO A 20 8.60 -9.97 6.81
CA PRO A 20 9.52 -9.70 5.71
C PRO A 20 9.15 -10.43 4.40
N GLU A 21 8.71 -11.68 4.51
CA GLU A 21 8.33 -12.56 3.39
C GLU A 21 7.12 -12.03 2.61
N ARG A 22 6.36 -11.13 3.24
CA ARG A 22 5.14 -10.55 2.65
C ARG A 22 5.39 -9.22 1.96
N TYR A 23 6.64 -8.77 1.82
CA TYR A 23 6.97 -7.51 1.13
C TYR A 23 6.35 -7.43 -0.26
N THR A 24 6.49 -8.47 -1.07
CA THR A 24 5.90 -8.50 -2.43
C THR A 24 4.38 -8.38 -2.40
N MET A 25 3.71 -9.02 -1.43
CA MET A 25 2.26 -8.91 -1.27
C MET A 25 1.84 -7.50 -0.84
N ARG A 26 2.57 -6.88 0.09
CA ARG A 26 2.35 -5.49 0.50
C ARG A 26 2.45 -4.55 -0.70
N MET A 27 3.52 -4.65 -1.48
CA MET A 27 3.74 -3.75 -2.61
C MET A 27 2.72 -3.96 -3.74
N ARG A 28 2.30 -5.21 -3.98
CA ARG A 28 1.19 -5.50 -4.92
C ARG A 28 -0.11 -4.82 -4.49
N TYR A 29 -0.48 -4.92 -3.21
CA TYR A 29 -1.70 -4.28 -2.71
C TYR A 29 -1.59 -2.75 -2.73
N ALA A 30 -0.45 -2.21 -2.29
CA ALA A 30 -0.15 -0.79 -2.32
C ALA A 30 -0.33 -0.18 -3.72
N ASN A 31 0.26 -0.81 -4.74
CA ASN A 31 0.16 -0.37 -6.14
C ASN A 31 -1.29 -0.42 -6.65
N LYS A 32 -2.04 -1.49 -6.33
CA LYS A 32 -3.46 -1.60 -6.69
C LYS A 32 -4.28 -0.41 -6.16
N ILE A 33 -4.06 0.00 -4.92
CA ILE A 33 -4.80 1.13 -4.32
C ILE A 33 -4.32 2.46 -4.91
N TRP A 34 -3.01 2.63 -5.13
CA TRP A 34 -2.45 3.82 -5.77
C TRP A 34 -3.09 4.10 -7.13
N GLU A 35 -3.19 3.07 -7.99
CA GLU A 35 -3.83 3.21 -9.30
C GLU A 35 -5.31 3.60 -9.20
N ARG A 36 -6.05 3.00 -8.25
CA ARG A 36 -7.46 3.32 -8.04
C ARG A 36 -7.62 4.75 -7.52
N TYR A 37 -6.79 5.16 -6.57
CA TYR A 37 -6.81 6.51 -6.00
C TYR A 37 -6.53 7.57 -7.08
N HIS A 38 -5.54 7.34 -7.93
CA HIS A 38 -5.25 8.26 -9.04
C HIS A 38 -6.39 8.37 -10.05
N ARG A 39 -7.12 7.29 -10.34
CA ARG A 39 -8.33 7.35 -11.17
C ARG A 39 -9.41 8.20 -10.53
N LEU A 40 -9.70 7.96 -9.25
CA LEU A 40 -10.69 8.72 -8.49
C LEU A 40 -10.36 10.21 -8.38
N ILE A 41 -9.08 10.58 -8.31
CA ILE A 41 -8.67 11.99 -8.34
C ILE A 41 -8.94 12.62 -9.71
N LYS A 42 -8.68 11.89 -10.80
CA LYS A 42 -8.88 12.42 -12.17
C LYS A 42 -10.35 12.55 -12.55
N GLU A 43 -11.22 11.74 -11.96
CA GLU A 43 -12.68 11.77 -12.14
C GLU A 43 -13.36 12.87 -11.31
N LYS A 44 -12.59 13.60 -10.49
CA LYS A 44 -13.08 14.63 -9.57
C LYS A 44 -12.88 16.03 -10.14
#